data_AF-A0A1Y4CLQ1-F1
#
_entry.id   AF-A0A1Y4CLQ1-F1
#
_cell.length_a   1.000
_cell.length_b   1.000
_cell.length_c   1.000
_cell.angle_alpha   90.00
_cell.angle_beta   90.00
_cell.angle_gamma   90.00
#
_symmetry.space_group_name_H-M   'P 1'
#
loop_
_entity.id
_entity.type
_entity.pdbx_description
1 polymer ?
#
loop_
_entity_poly.entity_id
_entity_poly.type
_entity_poly.pdbx_seq_one_letter_code
_entity_poly.pdbx_strand_id
1 'polypeptide(L)'
;REGISKEEMTGLLKRQYDGYHFSKAMTDIYNPFSLLNAFATQDMQDYWFRSGTPSYLIRLLAHTDENLDELTGKYYDPQEFVDYKANVEKPLPMIYQSGYFTIKDYKPRRGTFLLDFPNNEVKKGFVSLVASDYFKPQRENVNSWIQDLIDALEEGDTDKLHKLFTSF
;
A
#
# COMPACT_ATOMS: atom_id res chain seq x y z
N ARG A 1 -3.46 -0.56 -31.39
CA ARG A 1 -2.69 0.25 -30.43
C ARG A 1 -1.23 0.10 -30.81
N GLU A 2 -0.73 1.00 -31.65
CA GLU A 2 0.70 1.09 -31.95
C GLU A 2 1.32 2.11 -30.99
N GLY A 3 2.49 1.83 -30.42
CA GLY A 3 3.26 2.86 -29.71
C GLY A 3 4.06 2.43 -28.48
N ILE A 4 3.94 1.18 -28.00
CA ILE A 4 4.75 0.69 -26.87
C ILE A 4 5.37 -0.65 -27.29
N SER A 5 6.70 -0.75 -27.14
CA SER A 5 7.44 -2.00 -27.31
C SER A 5 7.11 -3.01 -26.21
N LYS A 6 7.43 -4.29 -26.46
CA LYS A 6 7.24 -5.34 -25.46
C LYS A 6 8.05 -5.07 -24.21
N GLU A 7 9.27 -4.56 -24.37
CA GLU A 7 10.19 -4.21 -23.30
C GLU A 7 9.62 -3.09 -22.43
N GLU A 8 9.10 -2.03 -23.06
CA GLU A 8 8.45 -0.92 -22.36
C GLU A 8 7.20 -1.37 -21.60
N MET A 9 6.34 -2.19 -22.22
CA MET A 9 5.15 -2.74 -21.54
C MET A 9 5.54 -3.64 -20.37
N THR A 10 6.56 -4.49 -20.54
CA THR A 10 7.08 -5.34 -19.46
C THR A 10 7.61 -4.48 -18.31
N GLY A 11 8.32 -3.39 -18.62
CA GLY A 11 8.80 -2.44 -17.61
C GLY A 11 7.67 -1.73 -16.87
N LEU A 12 6.57 -1.39 -17.56
CA LEU A 12 5.38 -0.81 -16.94
C LEU A 12 4.69 -1.81 -16.01
N LEU A 13 4.47 -3.04 -16.47
CA LEU A 13 3.90 -4.12 -15.66
C LEU A 13 4.76 -4.41 -14.44
N LYS A 14 6.10 -4.41 -14.59
CA LYS A 14 7.02 -4.57 -13.46
C LYS A 14 6.85 -3.46 -12.44
N ARG A 15 6.87 -2.20 -12.86
CA ARG A 15 6.70 -1.07 -11.94
C ARG A 15 5.36 -1.07 -11.21
N GLN A 16 4.30 -1.52 -11.89
CA GLN A 16 2.94 -1.46 -11.34
C GLN A 16 2.60 -2.68 -10.47
N TYR A 17 3.00 -3.88 -10.87
CA TYR A 17 2.48 -5.12 -10.28
C TYR A 17 3.54 -6.04 -9.68
N ASP A 18 4.82 -5.67 -9.73
CA ASP A 18 5.90 -6.45 -9.10
C ASP A 18 6.24 -5.95 -7.69
N GLY A 19 7.09 -6.72 -7.00
CA GLY A 19 7.76 -6.29 -5.78
C GLY A 19 7.29 -6.99 -4.50
N TYR A 20 6.49 -8.05 -4.60
CA TYR A 20 6.16 -8.89 -3.44
C TYR A 20 7.26 -9.92 -3.17
N HIS A 21 7.65 -10.03 -1.91
CA HIS A 21 8.60 -10.99 -1.36
C HIS A 21 8.00 -11.70 -0.16
N PHE A 22 8.11 -13.02 -0.15
CA PHE A 22 7.70 -13.87 0.98
C PHE A 22 8.86 -14.65 1.62
N SER A 23 10.09 -14.44 1.17
CA SER A 23 11.26 -15.15 1.70
C SER A 23 12.51 -14.27 1.71
N LYS A 24 13.51 -14.71 2.49
CA LYS A 24 14.85 -14.09 2.54
C LYS A 24 15.60 -14.10 1.20
N ALA A 25 15.13 -14.83 0.20
CA ALA A 25 15.72 -14.84 -1.14
C ALA A 25 15.41 -13.55 -1.93
N MET A 26 14.43 -12.74 -1.48
CA MET A 26 14.02 -11.48 -2.12
C MET A 26 13.78 -11.62 -3.62
N THR A 27 13.13 -12.71 -4.03
CA THR A 27 12.72 -12.91 -5.41
C THR A 27 11.44 -12.13 -5.65
N ASP A 28 11.54 -11.11 -6.49
CA ASP A 28 10.42 -10.30 -6.98
C ASP A 28 9.30 -11.20 -7.56
N ILE A 29 8.08 -11.01 -7.06
CA ILE A 29 6.90 -11.70 -7.54
C ILE A 29 5.82 -10.69 -7.91
N TYR A 30 5.29 -10.88 -9.12
CA TYR A 30 4.13 -10.16 -9.60
C TYR A 30 2.89 -10.55 -8.81
N ASN A 31 2.06 -9.58 -8.47
CA ASN A 31 0.70 -9.83 -8.02
C ASN A 31 -0.10 -10.51 -9.16
N PRO A 32 -0.46 -11.79 -9.02
CA PRO A 32 -1.04 -12.56 -10.12
C PRO A 32 -2.42 -12.05 -10.49
N PHE A 33 -3.20 -11.58 -9.51
CA PHE A 33 -4.53 -11.03 -9.76
C PHE A 33 -4.45 -9.75 -10.59
N SER A 34 -3.51 -8.87 -10.24
CA SER A 34 -3.33 -7.58 -10.94
C SER A 34 -2.87 -7.79 -12.37
N LEU A 35 -1.92 -8.71 -12.58
CA LEU A 35 -1.42 -9.05 -13.91
C LEU A 35 -2.51 -9.70 -14.78
N LEU A 36 -3.30 -10.62 -14.22
CA LEU A 36 -4.41 -11.26 -14.92
C LEU A 36 -5.50 -10.25 -15.30
N ASN A 37 -5.86 -9.34 -14.41
CA ASN A 37 -6.82 -8.28 -14.71
C ASN A 37 -6.29 -7.36 -15.81
N ALA A 38 -5.02 -6.94 -15.74
CA ALA A 38 -4.43 -6.10 -16.76
C ALA A 38 -4.43 -6.76 -18.15
N PHE A 39 -4.24 -8.07 -18.23
CA PHE A 39 -4.37 -8.81 -19.49
C PHE A 39 -5.82 -8.98 -19.94
N ALA A 40 -6.74 -9.23 -19.01
CA ALA A 40 -8.16 -9.42 -19.33
C ALA A 40 -8.83 -8.13 -19.80
N THR A 41 -8.52 -6.99 -19.16
CA THR A 41 -9.06 -5.66 -19.50
C THR A 41 -8.24 -4.94 -20.55
N GLN A 42 -7.01 -5.40 -20.81
CA GLN A 42 -6.01 -4.71 -21.63
C GLN A 42 -5.75 -3.27 -21.15
N ASP A 43 -5.82 -3.06 -19.84
CA ASP A 43 -5.67 -1.76 -19.20
C ASP A 43 -4.83 -1.88 -17.93
N MET A 44 -4.06 -0.84 -17.61
CA MET A 44 -3.31 -0.80 -16.36
C MET A 44 -4.07 0.06 -15.35
N GLN A 45 -4.38 -0.52 -14.20
CA GLN A 45 -5.07 0.16 -13.12
C GLN A 45 -4.48 -0.28 -11.77
N ASP A 46 -4.99 0.29 -10.70
CA ASP A 46 -4.59 -0.05 -9.32
C ASP A 46 -5.29 -1.34 -8.86
N TYR A 47 -5.05 -2.44 -9.59
CA TYR A 47 -5.70 -3.72 -9.32
C TYR A 47 -5.22 -4.36 -8.02
N TRP A 48 -3.98 -4.17 -7.60
CA TRP A 48 -3.44 -4.79 -6.40
C TRP A 48 -4.17 -4.24 -5.18
N PHE A 49 -4.21 -2.91 -5.08
CA PHE A 49 -4.87 -2.20 -4.00
C PHE A 49 -6.38 -2.48 -3.99
N ARG A 50 -7.04 -2.46 -5.16
CA ARG A 50 -8.48 -2.76 -5.26
C ARG A 50 -8.82 -4.22 -4.90
N SER A 51 -7.90 -5.16 -5.12
CA SER A 51 -8.12 -6.59 -4.89
C SER A 51 -7.94 -7.02 -3.44
N GLY A 52 -7.07 -6.35 -2.69
CA GLY A 52 -6.98 -6.52 -1.25
C GLY A 52 -8.19 -5.85 -0.64
N THR A 53 -9.24 -6.60 -0.30
CA THR A 53 -10.56 -6.08 0.10
C THR A 53 -10.44 -4.83 0.99
N PRO A 54 -10.75 -3.61 0.47
CA PRO A 54 -10.58 -2.37 1.23
C PRO A 54 -11.36 -2.41 2.56
N SER A 55 -12.45 -3.17 2.60
CA SER A 55 -13.25 -3.41 3.80
C SER A 55 -12.48 -4.02 4.97
N TYR A 56 -11.46 -4.85 4.73
CA TYR A 56 -10.65 -5.41 5.81
C TYR A 56 -9.70 -4.37 6.40
N LEU A 57 -8.99 -3.61 5.56
CA LEU A 57 -8.15 -2.50 6.04
C LEU A 57 -8.98 -1.41 6.73
N ILE A 58 -10.17 -1.09 6.22
CA ILE A 58 -11.11 -0.18 6.87
C ILE A 58 -11.53 -0.73 8.23
N ARG A 59 -11.82 -2.04 8.32
CA ARG A 59 -12.15 -2.66 9.62
C ARG A 59 -10.98 -2.55 10.58
N LEU A 60 -9.76 -2.80 10.11
CA LEU A 60 -8.55 -2.73 10.91
C LEU A 60 -8.29 -1.29 11.41
N LEU A 61 -8.39 -0.30 10.52
CA LEU A 61 -8.33 1.12 10.85
C LEU A 61 -9.37 1.52 11.90
N ALA A 62 -10.59 1.01 11.78
CA ALA A 62 -11.67 1.34 12.69
C ALA A 62 -11.54 0.70 14.09
N HIS A 63 -10.73 -0.36 14.26
CA HIS A 63 -10.64 -1.14 15.50
C HIS A 63 -9.26 -1.12 16.16
N THR A 64 -8.28 -0.42 15.57
CA THR A 64 -6.91 -0.37 16.10
C THR A 64 -6.58 1.07 16.49
N ASP A 65 -6.25 1.31 17.76
CA ASP A 65 -5.67 2.58 18.25
C ASP A 65 -4.20 2.77 17.81
N GLU A 66 -3.63 1.80 17.10
CA GLU A 66 -2.28 1.89 16.56
C GLU A 66 -2.26 2.68 15.25
N ASN A 67 -1.42 3.69 15.23
CA ASN A 67 -1.04 4.44 14.04
C ASN A 67 -0.44 3.50 12.99
N LEU A 68 -1.15 3.27 11.88
CA LEU A 68 -0.69 2.37 10.80
C LEU A 68 0.62 2.82 10.14
N ASP A 69 0.91 4.12 10.18
CA ASP A 69 2.20 4.70 9.78
C ASP A 69 3.36 4.20 10.65
N GLU A 70 3.09 3.76 11.88
CA GLU A 70 4.09 3.14 12.73
C GLU A 70 4.38 1.68 12.36
N LEU A 71 3.61 1.05 11.45
CA LEU A 71 3.83 -0.35 11.10
C LEU A 71 4.78 -0.55 9.90
N THR A 72 5.08 0.50 9.13
CA THR A 72 5.99 0.41 7.99
C THR A 72 7.43 0.78 8.37
N GLY A 73 8.42 0.28 7.61
CA GLY A 73 9.82 0.65 7.75
C GLY A 73 10.51 0.09 9.00
N LYS A 74 9.88 -0.90 9.65
CA LYS A 74 10.38 -1.53 10.87
C LYS A 74 10.80 -2.98 10.63
N TYR A 75 11.72 -3.44 11.48
CA TYR A 75 12.16 -4.83 11.51
C TYR A 75 11.32 -5.61 12.51
N TYR A 76 10.74 -6.71 12.05
CA TYR A 76 9.87 -7.58 12.82
C TYR A 76 10.45 -8.99 12.93
N ASP A 77 10.19 -9.66 14.05
CA ASP A 77 10.35 -11.10 14.16
C ASP A 77 9.30 -11.80 13.29
N PRO A 78 9.63 -12.91 12.59
CA PRO A 78 8.67 -13.69 11.81
C PRO A 78 7.36 -13.99 12.54
N GLN A 79 7.39 -14.27 13.84
CA GLN A 79 6.18 -14.59 14.60
C GLN A 79 5.20 -13.42 14.69
N GLU A 80 5.66 -12.18 14.50
CA GLU A 80 4.81 -10.98 14.59
C GLU A 80 3.92 -10.81 13.34
N PHE A 81 4.34 -11.33 12.19
CA PHE A 81 3.63 -11.14 10.91
C PHE A 81 3.29 -12.45 10.16
N VAL A 82 3.78 -13.59 10.63
CA VAL A 82 3.38 -14.91 10.13
C VAL A 82 2.22 -15.49 10.95
N ASP A 83 2.24 -15.32 12.27
CA ASP A 83 1.24 -15.95 13.15
C ASP A 83 -0.06 -15.15 13.19
N TYR A 84 -1.03 -15.61 12.40
CA TYR A 84 -2.43 -15.21 12.57
C TYR A 84 -3.08 -16.06 13.66
N LYS A 85 -3.43 -15.44 14.80
CA LYS A 85 -4.27 -16.10 15.81
C LYS A 85 -5.73 -15.71 15.56
N ALA A 86 -6.56 -16.66 15.15
CA ALA A 86 -7.97 -16.45 14.81
C ALA A 86 -8.84 -15.75 15.88
N ASN A 87 -8.35 -15.70 17.13
CA ASN A 87 -9.08 -15.14 18.28
C ASN A 87 -8.62 -13.72 18.65
N VAL A 88 -7.56 -13.20 18.04
CA VAL A 88 -7.04 -11.85 18.28
C VAL A 88 -6.72 -11.23 16.93
N GLU A 89 -7.53 -10.27 16.50
CA GLU A 89 -7.22 -9.49 15.30
C GLU A 89 -5.90 -8.74 15.53
N LYS A 90 -4.86 -9.15 14.79
CA LYS A 90 -3.58 -8.44 14.75
C LYS A 90 -3.43 -7.79 13.39
N PRO A 91 -3.14 -6.47 13.33
CA PRO A 91 -3.02 -5.76 12.06
C PRO A 91 -1.89 -6.31 11.19
N LEU A 92 -0.71 -6.50 11.78
CA LEU A 92 0.52 -6.76 11.03
C LEU A 92 0.49 -8.07 10.20
N PRO A 93 0.12 -9.25 10.75
CA PRO A 93 0.01 -10.47 9.93
C PRO A 93 -0.94 -10.31 8.76
N MET A 94 -2.02 -9.55 8.96
CA MET A 94 -3.07 -9.41 7.96
C MET A 94 -2.67 -8.44 6.86
N ILE A 95 -2.04 -7.32 7.21
CA ILE A 95 -1.43 -6.37 6.25
C ILE A 95 -0.38 -7.07 5.40
N TYR A 96 0.48 -7.90 6.01
CA TYR A 96 1.48 -8.67 5.27
C TYR A 96 0.85 -9.74 4.36
N GLN A 97 -0.03 -10.59 4.89
CA GLN A 97 -0.62 -11.71 4.13
C GLN A 97 -1.54 -11.26 3.00
N SER A 98 -2.21 -10.11 3.14
CA SER A 98 -3.01 -9.51 2.07
C SER A 98 -2.17 -8.78 1.01
N GLY A 99 -0.85 -8.69 1.19
CA GLY A 99 0.08 -8.12 0.23
C GLY A 99 0.18 -6.60 0.27
N TYR A 100 -0.29 -5.95 1.34
CA TYR A 100 -0.08 -4.52 1.55
C TYR A 100 1.34 -4.19 1.98
N PHE A 101 1.91 -5.03 2.85
CA PHE A 101 3.33 -5.04 3.15
C PHE A 101 4.01 -6.27 2.58
N THR A 102 5.31 -6.12 2.39
CA THR A 102 6.17 -7.16 1.90
C THR A 102 7.55 -7.05 2.52
N ILE A 103 8.33 -8.12 2.42
CA ILE A 103 9.70 -8.12 2.91
C ILE A 103 10.57 -7.22 2.01
N LYS A 104 11.34 -6.32 2.64
CA LYS A 104 12.33 -5.47 1.96
C LYS A 104 13.78 -5.75 2.34
N ASP A 105 14.01 -6.32 3.53
CA ASP A 105 15.34 -6.66 4.01
C ASP A 105 15.27 -7.77 5.05
N TYR A 106 16.38 -8.47 5.26
CA TYR A 106 16.54 -9.49 6.28
C TYR A 106 17.84 -9.28 7.05
N LYS A 107 17.76 -9.28 8.39
CA LYS A 107 18.92 -9.17 9.29
C LYS A 107 19.23 -10.53 9.92
N PRO A 108 20.20 -11.31 9.39
CA PRO A 108 20.45 -12.68 9.85
C PRO A 108 20.83 -12.78 11.33
N ARG A 109 21.58 -11.78 11.85
CA ARG A 109 22.01 -11.76 13.26
C ARG A 109 20.84 -11.68 14.25
N ARG A 110 19.74 -11.03 13.86
CA ARG A 110 18.56 -10.83 14.70
C ARG A 110 17.39 -11.71 14.29
N GLY A 111 17.48 -12.37 13.13
CA GLY A 111 16.36 -13.13 12.58
C GLY A 111 15.19 -12.28 12.10
N THR A 112 15.36 -10.96 11.96
CA THR A 112 14.26 -10.03 11.71
C THR A 112 14.16 -9.57 10.26
N PHE A 113 12.96 -9.21 9.84
CA PHE A 113 12.62 -8.80 8.49
C PHE A 113 12.08 -7.38 8.46
N LEU A 114 12.60 -6.56 7.54
CA LEU A 114 12.04 -5.24 7.27
C LEU A 114 10.77 -5.40 6.44
N LEU A 115 9.67 -4.80 6.88
CA LEU A 115 8.42 -4.76 6.13
C LEU A 115 8.11 -3.35 5.62
N ASP A 116 7.70 -3.24 4.36
CA ASP A 116 7.26 -1.99 3.72
C ASP A 116 6.37 -2.32 2.50
N PHE A 117 5.83 -1.29 1.82
CA PHE A 117 4.99 -1.43 0.64
C PHE A 117 5.71 -2.08 -0.55
N PRO A 118 5.06 -2.97 -1.31
CA PRO A 118 5.67 -3.62 -2.46
C PRO A 118 6.04 -2.62 -3.55
N ASN A 119 5.14 -1.69 -3.85
CA ASN A 119 5.29 -0.70 -4.91
C ASN A 119 4.50 0.60 -4.60
N ASN A 120 4.56 1.56 -5.53
CA ASN A 120 3.92 2.86 -5.38
C ASN A 120 2.39 2.81 -5.47
N GLU A 121 1.81 1.86 -6.21
CA GLU A 121 0.36 1.70 -6.33
C GLU A 121 -0.24 1.36 -4.98
N VAL A 122 0.28 0.32 -4.33
CA VAL A 122 -0.18 -0.14 -3.02
C VAL A 122 0.05 0.94 -1.96
N LYS A 123 1.20 1.62 -1.98
CA LYS A 123 1.49 2.75 -1.08
C LYS A 123 0.48 3.89 -1.23
N LYS A 124 0.21 4.33 -2.46
CA LYS A 124 -0.74 5.41 -2.75
C LYS A 124 -2.14 5.05 -2.28
N GLY A 125 -2.63 3.86 -2.64
CA GLY A 125 -3.97 3.43 -2.23
C GLY A 125 -4.09 3.36 -0.70
N PHE A 126 -3.07 2.82 -0.01
CA PHE A 126 -3.08 2.70 1.44
C PHE A 126 -3.12 4.07 2.11
N VAL A 127 -2.25 5.00 1.70
CA VAL A 127 -2.26 6.39 2.21
C VAL A 127 -3.61 7.06 1.97
N SER A 128 -4.19 6.91 0.78
CA SER A 128 -5.51 7.45 0.48
C SER A 128 -6.61 6.87 1.37
N LEU A 129 -6.52 5.59 1.72
CA LEU A 129 -7.47 4.92 2.60
C LEU A 129 -7.36 5.44 4.04
N VAL A 130 -6.14 5.52 4.58
CA VAL A 130 -5.88 6.04 5.92
C VAL A 130 -6.34 7.50 6.02
N ALA A 131 -6.02 8.32 5.03
CA ALA A 131 -6.51 9.70 4.96
C ALA A 131 -8.05 9.74 4.95
N SER A 132 -8.69 8.91 4.13
CA SER A 132 -10.16 8.88 4.06
C SER A 132 -10.83 8.48 5.37
N ASP A 133 -10.26 7.52 6.11
CA ASP A 133 -10.80 7.12 7.42
C ASP A 133 -10.56 8.19 8.49
N TYR A 134 -9.39 8.84 8.48
CA TYR A 134 -9.05 9.95 9.38
C TYR A 134 -9.99 11.16 9.15
N PHE A 135 -10.36 11.44 7.90
CA PHE A 135 -11.22 12.57 7.52
C PHE A 135 -12.71 12.21 7.31
N LYS A 136 -13.22 11.17 7.98
CA LYS A 136 -14.65 10.74 7.98
C LYS A 136 -15.65 11.91 7.80
N PRO A 137 -16.78 11.65 7.12
CA PRO A 137 -17.38 12.48 6.05
C PRO A 137 -17.68 13.94 6.44
N GLN A 138 -16.65 14.78 6.46
CA GLN A 138 -16.81 16.25 6.44
C GLN A 138 -16.65 16.81 5.03
N ARG A 139 -16.26 15.99 4.05
CA ARG A 139 -16.16 16.37 2.63
C ARG A 139 -16.66 15.27 1.70
N GLU A 140 -17.50 15.64 0.75
CA GLU A 140 -18.03 14.75 -0.30
C GLU A 140 -16.97 14.30 -1.34
N ASN A 141 -15.73 14.80 -1.27
CA ASN A 141 -14.70 14.57 -2.29
C ASN A 141 -13.28 14.45 -1.72
N VAL A 142 -13.02 13.41 -0.92
CA VAL A 142 -11.71 13.15 -0.29
C VAL A 142 -10.58 13.01 -1.32
N ASN A 143 -10.84 12.36 -2.47
CA ASN A 143 -9.83 12.19 -3.52
C ASN A 143 -9.34 13.53 -4.09
N SER A 144 -10.23 14.50 -4.28
CA SER A 144 -9.85 15.84 -4.76
C SER A 144 -8.94 16.54 -3.76
N TRP A 145 -9.25 16.44 -2.47
CA TRP A 145 -8.44 17.04 -1.41
C TRP A 145 -7.06 16.40 -1.31
N ILE A 146 -6.95 15.08 -1.48
CA ILE A 146 -5.64 14.39 -1.49
C ILE A 146 -4.80 14.87 -2.68
N GLN A 147 -5.39 15.03 -3.87
CA GLN A 147 -4.67 15.61 -5.00
C GLN A 147 -4.24 17.04 -4.70
N ASP A 148 -5.12 17.89 -4.17
CA ASP A 148 -4.79 19.27 -3.77
C ASP A 148 -3.64 19.34 -2.74
N LEU A 149 -3.56 18.36 -1.84
CA LEU A 149 -2.50 18.22 -0.84
C LEU A 149 -1.17 17.78 -1.47
N ILE A 150 -1.21 16.79 -2.36
CA ILE A 150 -0.02 16.31 -3.10
C ILE A 150 0.54 17.45 -3.95
N ASP A 151 -0.31 18.15 -4.70
CA ASP A 151 0.08 19.29 -5.52
C ASP A 151 0.72 20.39 -4.66
N ALA A 152 0.12 20.73 -3.51
CA ALA A 152 0.69 21.72 -2.59
C ALA A 152 2.05 21.31 -2.00
N LEU A 153 2.28 20.01 -1.78
CA LEU A 153 3.58 19.47 -1.35
C LEU A 153 4.62 19.53 -2.46
N GLU A 154 4.25 19.17 -3.69
CA GLU A 154 5.14 19.22 -4.85
C GLU A 154 5.53 20.65 -5.23
N GLU A 155 4.59 21.60 -5.08
CA GLU A 155 4.81 23.03 -5.34
C GLU A 155 5.49 23.77 -4.17
N GLY A 156 5.58 23.14 -2.99
CA GLY A 156 6.11 23.77 -1.78
C GLY A 156 5.22 24.88 -1.21
N ASP A 157 3.92 24.88 -1.54
CA ASP A 157 2.94 25.87 -1.09
C ASP A 157 2.49 25.57 0.35
N THR A 158 3.25 26.08 1.31
CA THR A 158 2.99 25.90 2.74
C THR A 158 1.70 26.56 3.21
N ASP A 159 1.22 27.59 2.51
CA ASP A 159 -0.02 28.29 2.87
C ASP A 159 -1.26 27.49 2.45
N LYS A 160 -1.22 26.87 1.26
CA LYS A 160 -2.24 25.94 0.81
C LYS A 160 -2.26 24.69 1.68
N LEU A 161 -1.08 24.15 2.05
CA LEU A 161 -0.97 23.07 3.02
C LEU A 161 -1.63 23.42 4.36
N HIS A 162 -1.27 24.57 4.95
CA HIS A 162 -1.85 25.02 6.21
C HIS A 162 -3.37 25.12 6.12
N LYS A 163 -3.91 25.74 5.06
CA LYS A 163 -5.37 25.81 4.85
C LYS A 163 -6.01 24.45 4.71
N LEU A 164 -5.39 23.51 4.00
CA LEU A 164 -5.88 22.14 3.85
C LEU A 164 -5.89 21.39 5.20
N PHE A 165 -4.94 21.67 6.09
CA PHE A 165 -4.84 21.08 7.44
C PHE A 165 -5.66 21.79 8.53
N THR A 166 -6.11 23.02 8.33
CA THR A 166 -6.90 23.77 9.33
C THR A 166 -8.37 23.96 8.94
N SER A 167 -8.81 23.37 7.83
CA SER A 167 -10.19 23.48 7.35
C SER A 167 -11.07 22.33 7.83
N PHE A 168 -10.81 21.84 9.04
CA PHE A 168 -11.56 20.85 9.81
C PHE A 168 -12.34 21.52 10.94
#